data_AF-A0A0Q9PZD4-F1
#
_entry.id   AF-A0A0Q9PZD4-F1
#
_cell.length_a   1.000
_cell.length_b   1.000
_cell.length_c   1.000
_cell.angle_alpha   90.00
_cell.angle_beta   90.00
_cell.angle_gamma   90.00
#
_symmetry.space_group_name_H-M   'P 1'
#
loop_
_entity.id
_entity.type
_entity.pdbx_description
1 polymer ?
#
loop_
_entity_poly.entity_id
_entity_poly.type
_entity_poly.pdbx_seq_one_letter_code
_entity_poly.pdbx_strand_id
1 'polypeptide(L)'
;MRPMTKKNKIAAVAASAALVAVGGGAAYAYWSTTGSGNGSAKAAAGTDPVSISVTVDPGVAPGTPQKITYSATNPNASDTQVTLINPVVTTSDAGCKPGWFEATVPVGPTSVLAGATTNLGVGTLTLNDDPAINQDACKGATITVTVGSN
;
A
#
# COMPACT_ATOMS: atom_id res chain seq x y z
N MET A 1 23.07 -61.34 -66.74
CA MET A 1 21.93 -60.89 -65.90
C MET A 1 20.70 -61.71 -66.28
N ARG A 2 20.15 -62.53 -65.37
CA ARG A 2 18.99 -63.38 -65.69
C ARG A 2 17.71 -62.52 -65.74
N PRO A 3 16.89 -62.59 -66.81
CA PRO A 3 15.66 -61.82 -66.90
C PRO A 3 14.63 -62.36 -65.89
N MET A 4 14.08 -61.46 -65.06
CA MET A 4 13.05 -61.83 -64.09
C MET A 4 11.73 -62.18 -64.78
N THR A 5 11.17 -63.33 -64.45
CA THR A 5 9.88 -63.81 -64.97
C THR A 5 8.73 -63.04 -64.34
N LYS A 6 7.57 -62.94 -65.03
CA LYS A 6 6.41 -62.15 -64.59
C LYS A 6 5.90 -62.49 -63.18
N LYS A 7 6.10 -63.73 -62.71
CA LYS A 7 5.72 -64.19 -61.37
C LYS A 7 6.54 -63.54 -60.26
N ASN A 8 7.82 -63.26 -60.51
CA ASN A 8 8.71 -62.61 -59.54
C ASN A 8 8.39 -61.12 -59.37
N LYS A 9 7.81 -60.48 -60.39
CA LYS A 9 7.39 -59.07 -60.32
C LYS A 9 6.17 -58.89 -59.41
N ILE A 10 5.24 -59.83 -59.44
CA ILE A 10 4.03 -59.78 -58.60
C ILE A 10 4.38 -60.03 -57.13
N ALA A 11 5.30 -60.96 -56.85
CA ALA A 11 5.80 -61.20 -55.49
C ALA A 11 6.50 -59.97 -54.91
N ALA A 12 7.28 -59.24 -55.73
CA ALA A 12 7.92 -58.01 -55.32
C ALA A 12 6.90 -56.91 -54.96
N VAL A 13 5.84 -56.76 -55.76
CA VAL A 13 4.77 -55.76 -55.50
C VAL A 13 3.97 -56.11 -54.24
N ALA A 14 3.63 -57.38 -54.06
CA ALA A 14 2.92 -57.86 -52.87
C ALA A 14 3.75 -57.71 -51.58
N ALA A 15 5.05 -58.00 -51.65
CA ALA A 15 5.97 -57.79 -50.53
C ALA A 15 6.13 -56.30 -50.19
N SER A 16 6.19 -55.42 -51.20
CA SER A 16 6.26 -53.97 -50.96
C SER A 16 4.96 -53.39 -50.37
N ALA A 17 3.79 -53.88 -50.77
CA ALA A 17 2.51 -53.44 -50.20
C ALA A 17 2.34 -53.92 -48.74
N ALA A 18 2.80 -55.13 -48.43
CA ALA A 18 2.79 -55.66 -47.07
C ALA A 18 3.73 -54.88 -46.13
N LEU A 19 4.88 -54.41 -46.62
CA LEU A 19 5.80 -53.57 -45.86
C LEU A 19 5.21 -52.18 -45.55
N VAL A 20 4.52 -51.56 -46.50
CA VAL A 20 3.88 -50.24 -46.31
C VAL A 20 2.68 -50.32 -45.36
N ALA A 21 1.97 -51.45 -45.33
CA ALA A 21 0.82 -51.66 -44.43
C ALA A 21 1.22 -51.95 -42.97
N VAL A 22 2.43 -52.49 -42.72
CA VAL A 22 2.95 -52.77 -41.37
C VAL A 22 3.76 -51.58 -40.81
N GLY A 23 4.20 -50.65 -41.65
CA GLY A 23 4.80 -49.37 -41.27
C GLY A 23 3.79 -48.33 -40.78
N GLY A 24 2.81 -48.77 -39.98
CA GLY A 24 1.94 -47.88 -39.24
C GLY A 24 2.75 -46.95 -38.34
N GLY A 25 2.34 -45.68 -38.32
CA GLY A 25 2.50 -44.81 -37.17
C GLY A 25 3.93 -44.46 -36.77
N ALA A 26 4.49 -43.46 -37.43
CA ALA A 26 5.37 -42.53 -36.74
C ALA A 26 5.06 -41.12 -37.24
N ALA A 27 4.13 -40.46 -36.57
CA ALA A 27 4.11 -39.00 -36.60
C ALA A 27 5.48 -38.55 -36.08
N TYR A 28 6.34 -38.06 -36.97
CA TYR A 28 7.57 -37.38 -36.57
C TYR A 28 7.15 -36.03 -35.97
N ALA A 29 6.96 -35.98 -34.65
CA ALA A 29 7.01 -34.72 -33.92
C ALA A 29 8.47 -34.25 -33.95
N TYR A 30 8.80 -33.37 -34.89
CA TYR A 30 10.10 -32.70 -34.96
C TYR A 30 10.18 -31.69 -33.80
N TRP A 31 10.48 -32.24 -32.62
CA TRP A 31 10.87 -31.59 -31.37
C TRP A 31 9.72 -30.86 -30.63
N SER A 32 9.08 -31.58 -29.71
CA SER A 32 8.38 -30.95 -28.60
C SER A 32 9.41 -30.39 -27.62
N THR A 33 9.79 -29.12 -27.77
CA THR A 33 10.49 -28.37 -26.71
C THR A 33 9.47 -28.05 -25.63
N THR A 34 9.30 -28.95 -24.66
CA THR A 34 8.57 -28.62 -23.42
C THR A 34 9.48 -27.75 -22.55
N GLY A 35 9.19 -26.46 -22.47
CA GLY A 35 9.81 -25.56 -21.51
C GLY A 35 8.95 -25.49 -20.25
N SER A 36 9.50 -25.88 -19.10
CA SER A 36 8.93 -25.56 -17.79
C SER A 36 9.61 -24.30 -17.26
N GLY A 37 8.84 -23.25 -17.00
CA GLY A 37 9.31 -22.05 -16.30
C GLY A 37 8.80 -22.05 -14.87
N ASN A 38 9.70 -21.84 -13.90
CA ASN A 38 9.33 -21.54 -12.53
C ASN A 38 9.60 -20.05 -12.25
N GLY A 39 8.64 -19.38 -11.64
CA GLY A 39 8.79 -18.02 -11.13
C GLY A 39 8.61 -18.02 -9.61
N SER A 40 9.53 -17.36 -8.91
CA SER A 40 9.42 -17.12 -7.46
C SER A 40 9.49 -15.62 -7.23
N ALA A 41 8.60 -15.10 -6.38
CA ALA A 41 8.64 -13.74 -5.90
C ALA A 41 8.69 -13.77 -4.37
N LYS A 42 9.61 -13.01 -3.79
CA LYS A 42 9.71 -12.85 -2.34
C LYS A 42 8.79 -11.70 -1.93
N ALA A 43 7.86 -11.94 -1.01
CA ALA A 43 7.05 -10.87 -0.41
C ALA A 43 7.95 -9.85 0.32
N ALA A 44 7.49 -8.59 0.40
CA ALA A 44 8.19 -7.50 1.07
C ALA A 44 8.48 -7.83 2.55
N ALA A 45 9.57 -7.28 3.09
CA ALA A 45 10.06 -7.60 4.44
C ALA A 45 9.22 -6.98 5.58
N GLY A 46 8.26 -6.11 5.26
CA GLY A 46 7.41 -5.40 6.22
C GLY A 46 7.02 -4.01 5.69
N THR A 47 6.32 -3.24 6.53
CA THR A 47 5.97 -1.84 6.27
C THR A 47 6.64 -0.92 7.29
N ASP A 48 7.15 0.21 6.83
CA ASP A 48 7.63 1.32 7.65
C ASP A 48 6.46 2.12 8.25
N PRO A 49 6.65 2.80 9.40
CA PRO A 49 5.61 3.60 10.03
C PRO A 49 5.23 4.82 9.17
N VAL A 50 3.94 5.11 9.10
CA VAL A 50 3.41 6.34 8.49
C VAL A 50 3.72 7.52 9.40
N SER A 51 4.29 8.58 8.86
CA SER A 51 4.62 9.79 9.61
C SER A 51 3.45 10.78 9.60
N ILE A 52 2.97 11.20 10.78
CA ILE A 52 1.91 12.20 10.92
C ILE A 52 2.52 13.56 11.21
N SER A 53 2.13 14.57 10.43
CA SER A 53 2.47 15.97 10.66
C SER A 53 1.23 16.73 11.11
N VAL A 54 1.39 17.53 12.17
CA VAL A 54 0.34 18.35 12.78
C VAL A 54 0.78 19.79 12.75
N THR A 55 -0.05 20.69 12.23
CA THR A 55 0.18 22.13 12.25
C THR A 55 -1.00 22.82 12.88
N VAL A 56 -0.75 23.71 13.84
CA VAL A 56 -1.78 24.52 14.51
C VAL A 56 -1.65 25.95 14.02
N ASP A 57 -2.76 26.58 13.66
CA ASP A 57 -2.78 27.98 13.28
C ASP A 57 -2.39 28.88 14.49
N PRO A 58 -1.67 29.98 14.25
CA PRO A 58 -1.23 30.88 15.31
C PRO A 58 -2.41 31.67 15.90
N GLY A 59 -2.17 32.34 17.04
CA GLY A 59 -3.16 33.25 17.62
C GLY A 59 -4.21 32.55 18.49
N VAL A 60 -3.84 31.44 19.13
CA VAL A 60 -4.68 30.78 20.14
C VAL A 60 -4.99 31.77 21.27
N ALA A 61 -6.27 32.05 21.46
CA ALA A 61 -6.78 32.97 22.47
C ALA A 61 -8.06 32.38 23.10
N PRO A 62 -8.42 32.78 24.32
CA PRO A 62 -9.64 32.30 24.97
C PRO A 62 -10.87 32.46 24.08
N GLY A 63 -11.68 31.40 23.98
CA GLY A 63 -12.94 31.38 23.25
C GLY A 63 -12.81 31.42 21.72
N THR A 64 -11.59 31.45 21.18
CA THR A 64 -11.35 31.53 19.72
C THR A 64 -10.74 30.22 19.22
N PRO A 65 -11.53 29.36 18.53
CA PRO A 65 -11.01 28.13 17.95
C PRO A 65 -9.97 28.43 16.86
N GLN A 66 -8.83 27.76 16.94
CA GLN A 66 -7.81 27.74 15.90
C GLN A 66 -7.85 26.44 15.12
N LYS A 67 -7.49 26.49 13.84
CA LYS A 67 -7.49 25.32 12.99
C LYS A 67 -6.26 24.46 13.26
N ILE A 68 -6.45 23.15 13.27
CA ILE A 68 -5.37 22.16 13.22
C ILE A 68 -5.41 21.48 11.86
N THR A 69 -4.29 21.44 11.15
CA THR A 69 -4.16 20.73 9.88
C THR A 69 -3.33 19.48 10.09
N TYR A 70 -3.85 18.34 9.61
CA TYR A 70 -3.21 17.04 9.74
C TYR A 70 -2.82 16.49 8.37
N SER A 71 -1.60 15.96 8.25
CA SER A 71 -1.16 15.24 7.05
C SER A 71 -0.38 13.99 7.42
N ALA A 72 -0.45 12.97 6.58
CA ALA A 72 0.32 11.74 6.72
C ALA A 72 1.23 11.54 5.53
N THR A 73 2.45 11.06 5.77
CA THR A 73 3.37 10.60 4.73
C THR A 73 3.58 9.11 4.87
N ASN A 74 3.20 8.35 3.82
CA ASN A 74 3.35 6.91 3.77
C ASN A 74 4.58 6.53 2.93
N PRO A 75 5.69 6.09 3.54
CA PRO A 75 6.89 5.69 2.81
C PRO A 75 6.76 4.31 2.13
N ASN A 76 5.68 3.57 2.39
CA ASN A 76 5.51 2.20 1.93
C ASN A 76 5.14 2.11 0.45
N ALA A 77 5.36 0.93 -0.12
CA ALA A 77 4.92 0.56 -1.47
C ALA A 77 3.43 0.17 -1.54
N SER A 78 2.71 0.17 -0.42
CA SER A 78 1.29 -0.14 -0.31
C SER A 78 0.53 0.99 0.37
N ASP A 79 -0.74 1.15 -0.01
CA ASP A 79 -1.65 2.10 0.62
C ASP A 79 -1.90 1.75 2.09
N THR A 80 -2.02 2.77 2.94
CA THR A 80 -2.29 2.60 4.38
C THR A 80 -3.50 3.43 4.78
N GLN A 81 -4.41 2.83 5.56
CA GLN A 81 -5.52 3.55 6.18
C GLN A 81 -5.04 4.18 7.49
N VAL A 82 -5.24 5.48 7.63
CA VAL A 82 -4.88 6.23 8.83
C VAL A 82 -6.15 6.80 9.46
N THR A 83 -6.34 6.51 10.74
CA THR A 83 -7.41 7.11 11.57
C THR A 83 -6.76 7.87 12.70
N LEU A 84 -7.01 9.18 12.80
CA LEU A 84 -6.44 9.97 13.91
C LEU A 84 -7.24 9.75 15.18
N ILE A 85 -6.53 9.60 16.30
CA ILE A 85 -7.13 9.35 17.62
C ILE A 85 -6.40 10.12 18.71
N ASN A 86 -7.09 10.33 19.83
CA ASN A 86 -6.51 10.82 21.09
C ASN A 86 -5.59 12.05 20.91
N PRO A 87 -6.11 13.22 20.48
CA PRO A 87 -5.31 14.43 20.47
C PRO A 87 -4.85 14.76 21.89
N VAL A 88 -3.57 15.08 22.04
CA VAL A 88 -2.94 15.47 23.30
C VAL A 88 -2.37 16.87 23.12
N VAL A 89 -2.70 17.76 24.05
CA VAL A 89 -2.16 19.12 24.09
C VAL A 89 -1.03 19.18 25.11
N THR A 90 0.05 19.88 24.75
CA THR A 90 1.14 20.22 25.65
C THR A 90 1.49 21.69 25.49
N THR A 91 2.07 22.28 26.53
CA THR A 91 2.39 23.70 26.60
C THR A 91 3.84 23.88 27.03
N SER A 92 4.50 24.93 26.53
CA SER A 92 5.87 25.26 26.94
C SER A 92 5.96 25.92 28.31
N ASP A 93 4.84 26.44 28.83
CA ASP A 93 4.76 27.13 30.12
C ASP A 93 3.94 26.29 31.12
N ALA A 94 4.52 26.01 32.28
CA ALA A 94 3.88 25.18 33.31
C ALA A 94 2.63 25.83 33.94
N GLY A 95 2.51 27.16 33.87
CA GLY A 95 1.34 27.93 34.27
C GLY A 95 0.21 27.87 33.24
N CYS A 96 0.52 27.67 31.96
CA CYS A 96 -0.47 27.42 30.91
C CYS A 96 -0.89 25.95 30.93
N LYS A 97 -2.03 25.63 31.55
CA LYS A 97 -2.43 24.23 31.77
C LYS A 97 -2.96 23.60 30.48
N PRO A 98 -2.48 22.40 30.09
CA PRO A 98 -3.04 21.67 28.95
C PRO A 98 -4.54 21.39 29.06
N GLY A 99 -5.05 21.19 30.29
CA GLY A 99 -6.47 20.95 30.55
C GLY A 99 -7.39 22.16 30.30
N TRP A 100 -6.84 23.32 29.95
CA TRP A 100 -7.62 24.47 29.49
C TRP A 100 -7.91 24.42 27.98
N PHE A 101 -7.35 23.44 27.27
CA PHE A 101 -7.49 23.32 25.83
C PHE A 101 -8.34 22.12 25.45
N GLU A 102 -9.15 22.30 24.42
CA GLU A 102 -9.87 21.23 23.75
C GLU A 102 -9.35 21.10 22.33
N ALA A 103 -8.85 19.91 21.98
CA ALA A 103 -8.36 19.60 20.65
C ALA A 103 -9.23 18.52 20.01
N THR A 104 -9.55 18.68 18.73
CA THR A 104 -10.33 17.72 17.95
C THR A 104 -9.53 17.19 16.77
N VAL A 105 -9.91 16.01 16.29
CA VAL A 105 -9.34 15.38 15.09
C VAL A 105 -10.46 15.12 14.07
N PRO A 106 -10.16 15.12 12.76
CA PRO A 106 -11.12 14.72 11.74
C PRO A 106 -11.59 13.27 11.95
N VAL A 107 -12.85 13.02 11.61
CA VAL A 107 -13.51 11.74 11.87
C VAL A 107 -13.29 10.77 10.70
N GLY A 108 -12.98 9.52 11.04
CA GLY A 108 -12.95 8.41 10.10
C GLY A 108 -11.56 8.15 9.49
N PRO A 109 -11.43 7.02 8.77
CA PRO A 109 -10.18 6.64 8.15
C PRO A 109 -9.94 7.42 6.86
N THR A 110 -8.68 7.75 6.60
CA THR A 110 -8.22 8.33 5.33
C THR A 110 -7.19 7.42 4.69
N SER A 111 -7.33 7.18 3.38
CA SER A 111 -6.34 6.41 2.61
C SER A 111 -5.12 7.28 2.30
N VAL A 112 -3.94 6.83 2.73
CA VAL A 112 -2.66 7.43 2.39
C VAL A 112 -1.99 6.53 1.36
N LEU A 113 -1.94 7.02 0.12
CA LEU A 113 -1.40 6.25 -0.99
C LEU A 113 0.08 5.94 -0.79
N ALA A 114 0.53 4.83 -1.37
CA ALA A 114 1.94 4.43 -1.37
C ALA A 114 2.86 5.58 -1.83
N GLY A 115 3.90 5.87 -1.05
CA GLY A 115 4.88 6.92 -1.34
C GLY A 115 4.35 8.36 -1.30
N ALA A 116 3.11 8.59 -0.86
CA ALA A 116 2.45 9.89 -0.93
C ALA A 116 2.34 10.58 0.42
N THR A 117 2.22 11.92 0.37
CA THR A 117 1.75 12.74 1.48
C THR A 117 0.29 13.13 1.24
N THR A 118 -0.59 12.75 2.15
CA THR A 118 -2.03 12.99 2.06
C THR A 118 -2.50 13.90 3.19
N ASN A 119 -3.38 14.85 2.88
CA ASN A 119 -4.10 15.63 3.88
C ASN A 119 -5.17 14.75 4.55
N LEU A 120 -5.10 14.61 5.87
CA LEU A 120 -6.04 13.82 6.68
C LEU A 120 -7.27 14.62 7.11
N GLY A 121 -7.29 15.92 6.80
CA GLY A 121 -8.35 16.84 7.18
C GLY A 121 -7.92 17.81 8.27
N VAL A 122 -8.93 18.38 8.92
CA VAL A 122 -8.76 19.50 9.83
C VAL A 122 -9.47 19.21 11.15
N GLY A 123 -8.86 19.67 12.24
CA GLY A 123 -9.45 19.72 13.57
C GLY A 123 -9.45 21.15 14.10
N THR A 124 -9.79 21.29 15.37
CA THR A 124 -9.84 22.57 16.07
C THR A 124 -9.09 22.47 17.39
N LEU A 125 -8.37 23.53 17.74
CA LEU A 125 -7.80 23.76 19.05
C LEU A 125 -8.50 24.97 19.67
N THR A 126 -9.15 24.79 20.80
CA THR A 126 -9.84 25.88 21.51
C THR A 126 -9.23 26.02 22.90
N LEU A 127 -8.82 27.25 23.26
CA LEU A 127 -8.56 27.60 24.65
C LEU A 127 -9.89 27.99 25.29
N ASN A 128 -10.28 27.30 26.36
CA ASN A 128 -11.56 27.53 27.04
C ASN A 128 -11.61 28.95 27.61
N ASP A 129 -12.70 29.67 27.34
CA ASP A 129 -12.95 30.99 27.91
C ASP A 129 -13.60 30.83 29.29
N ASP A 130 -12.79 30.91 30.34
CA ASP A 130 -13.24 30.82 31.72
C ASP A 130 -12.94 32.13 32.47
N PRO A 131 -13.95 32.97 32.75
CA PRO A 131 -13.75 34.25 33.44
C PRO A 131 -13.33 34.09 34.91
N ALA A 132 -13.43 32.89 35.50
CA ALA A 132 -13.01 32.61 36.86
C ALA A 132 -11.54 32.18 36.96
N ILE A 133 -10.87 31.93 35.83
CA ILE A 133 -9.49 31.44 35.78
C ILE A 133 -8.59 32.45 35.07
N ASN A 134 -7.49 32.84 35.72
CA ASN A 134 -6.46 33.62 35.05
C ASN A 134 -5.60 32.73 34.15
N GLN A 135 -5.76 32.89 32.83
CA GLN A 135 -5.02 32.16 31.80
C GLN A 135 -3.85 32.96 31.20
N ASP A 136 -3.42 34.06 31.83
CA ASP A 136 -2.34 34.95 31.34
C ASP A 136 -1.02 34.22 31.11
N ALA A 137 -0.76 33.14 31.84
CA ALA A 137 0.42 32.29 31.64
C ALA A 137 0.47 31.64 30.25
N CYS A 138 -0.64 31.61 29.49
CA CYS A 138 -0.67 31.15 28.11
C CYS A 138 -0.20 32.21 27.10
N LYS A 139 -0.04 33.48 27.50
CA LYS A 139 0.43 34.55 26.60
C LYS A 139 1.88 34.26 26.18
N GLY A 140 2.09 34.01 24.89
CA GLY A 140 3.40 33.71 24.33
C GLY A 140 3.88 32.26 24.57
N ALA A 141 3.08 31.41 25.21
CA ALA A 141 3.37 30.00 25.33
C ALA A 141 3.23 29.30 23.97
N THR A 142 4.12 28.35 23.68
CA THR A 142 3.96 27.47 22.53
C THR A 142 3.02 26.34 22.90
N ILE A 143 1.96 26.18 22.11
CA ILE A 143 0.97 25.12 22.27
C ILE A 143 1.21 24.06 21.19
N THR A 144 1.47 22.84 21.62
CA THR A 144 1.79 21.72 20.74
C THR A 144 0.70 20.67 20.83
N VAL A 145 0.15 20.28 19.68
CA VAL A 145 -0.82 19.18 19.58
C VAL A 145 -0.14 17.97 18.96
N THR A 146 -0.24 16.84 19.64
CA THR A 146 0.14 15.52 19.12
C THR A 146 -1.09 14.64 19.01
N VAL A 147 -1.03 13.62 18.14
CA VAL A 147 -2.12 12.68 17.91
C VAL A 147 -1.58 11.28 17.79
N GLY A 148 -2.38 10.30 18.20
CA GLY A 148 -2.18 8.91 17.81
C GLY A 148 -2.78 8.63 16.42
N SER A 149 -2.40 7.50 15.84
CA SER A 149 -3.03 6.97 14.62
C SER A 149 -3.32 5.47 14.76
N ASN A 150 -4.55 5.11 14.40
CA ASN A 150 -5.20 3.79 14.31
C ASN A 150 -5.25 2.96 15.61
#